data_AF-A0A3D5QE03-F1
#
_entry.id   AF-A0A3D5QE03-F1
#
_cell.length_a   1.000
_cell.length_b   1.000
_cell.length_c   1.000
_cell.angle_alpha   90.00
_cell.angle_beta   90.00
_cell.angle_gamma   90.00
#
_symmetry.space_group_name_H-M   'P 1'
#
loop_
_entity.id
_entity.type
_entity.pdbx_description
1 polymer ?
#
loop_
_entity_poly.entity_id
_entity_poly.type
_entity_poly.pdbx_seq_one_letter_code
_entity_poly.pdbx_strand_id
1 'polypeptide(L)'
;MSENDVKHIFQPKKLILNEKGVALLTTLVLSFVALGFIAALLYFLNSSTEISGIQTRYQTSLEAAKGGSDFVMNQLVTGLATCEGGTKDLPDCDSGDSIDLGSYTSVGQYNLSATMLSSSYDNVTETEIYAVRVNAKNTTNDEKSTIEFVYRVY
;
A
#
# COMPACT_ATOMS: atom_id res chain seq x y z
N MET A 1 -93.42 -10.31 20.56
CA MET A 1 -92.11 -9.84 21.03
C MET A 1 -91.12 -10.15 19.92
N SER A 2 -90.72 -9.16 19.10
CA SER A 2 -89.95 -9.40 17.87
C SER A 2 -88.52 -8.90 18.01
N GLU A 3 -87.61 -9.77 17.60
CA GLU A 3 -86.15 -9.75 17.66
C GLU A 3 -85.50 -8.72 16.71
N ASN A 4 -85.99 -7.48 16.67
CA ASN A 4 -85.50 -6.47 15.71
C ASN A 4 -84.91 -5.19 16.31
N ASP A 5 -84.91 -5.03 17.65
CA ASP A 5 -84.57 -3.74 18.27
C ASP A 5 -83.19 -3.63 18.92
N VAL A 6 -82.34 -4.67 18.83
CA VAL A 6 -81.05 -4.69 19.57
C VAL A 6 -79.83 -4.40 18.67
N LYS A 7 -79.98 -4.36 17.34
CA LYS A 7 -78.83 -4.26 16.41
C LYS A 7 -78.32 -2.85 16.11
N HIS A 8 -78.97 -1.78 16.58
CA HIS A 8 -78.63 -0.41 16.17
C HIS A 8 -77.72 0.39 17.12
N ILE A 9 -77.28 -0.18 18.26
CA ILE A 9 -76.60 0.61 19.32
C ILE A 9 -75.06 0.58 19.25
N PHE A 10 -74.44 -0.31 18.46
CA PHE A 10 -72.97 -0.38 18.36
C PHE A 10 -72.46 -0.13 16.93
N GLN A 11 -72.38 1.15 16.54
CA GLN A 11 -71.56 1.59 15.42
C GLN A 11 -70.25 2.17 15.99
N PRO A 12 -69.08 1.52 15.79
CA PRO A 12 -67.82 2.09 16.26
C PRO A 12 -67.55 3.39 15.47
N LYS A 13 -67.48 4.50 16.21
CA LYS A 13 -67.15 5.82 15.66
C LYS A 13 -65.74 5.77 15.08
N LYS A 14 -65.63 5.78 13.74
CA LYS A 14 -64.37 5.76 13.01
C LYS A 14 -63.60 7.05 13.31
N LEU A 15 -62.54 6.98 14.12
CA LEU A 15 -61.64 8.11 14.38
C LEU A 15 -60.87 8.38 13.08
N ILE A 16 -61.24 9.43 12.36
CA ILE A 16 -60.48 9.89 11.19
C ILE A 16 -59.31 10.72 11.73
N LEU A 17 -58.16 10.08 11.94
CA LEU A 17 -56.92 10.76 12.29
C LEU A 17 -56.43 11.57 11.08
N ASN A 18 -55.74 12.69 11.33
CA ASN A 18 -55.21 13.55 10.27
C ASN A 18 -53.96 12.88 9.64
N GLU A 19 -54.21 11.90 8.76
CA GLU A 19 -53.21 11.07 8.07
C GLU A 19 -52.11 11.89 7.37
N LYS A 20 -52.43 13.12 6.95
CA LYS A 20 -51.52 14.00 6.21
C LYS A 20 -50.30 14.44 7.03
N GLY A 21 -50.48 14.66 8.34
CA GLY A 21 -49.38 15.05 9.24
C GLY A 21 -48.46 13.87 9.58
N VAL A 22 -49.05 12.69 9.76
CA VAL A 22 -48.32 11.46 10.06
C VAL A 22 -47.48 11.02 8.86
N ALA A 23 -48.02 11.13 7.64
CA ALA A 23 -47.28 10.84 6.42
C ALA A 23 -46.06 11.76 6.23
N LEU A 24 -46.17 13.05 6.58
CA LEU A 24 -45.04 13.97 6.53
C LEU A 24 -43.95 13.55 7.52
N LEU A 25 -44.33 13.21 8.75
CA LEU A 25 -43.40 12.80 9.80
C LEU A 25 -42.63 11.53 9.41
N THR A 26 -43.30 10.53 8.84
CA THR A 26 -42.64 9.28 8.44
C THR A 26 -41.66 9.49 7.29
N THR A 27 -42.00 10.33 6.30
CA THR A 27 -41.06 10.68 5.21
C THR A 27 -39.85 11.47 5.71
N LEU A 28 -40.02 12.32 6.73
CA LEU A 28 -38.93 13.06 7.37
C LEU A 28 -37.97 12.12 8.13
N VAL A 29 -38.51 11.17 8.89
CA VAL A 29 -37.68 10.19 9.62
C VAL A 29 -36.96 9.28 8.62
N LEU A 30 -37.65 8.83 7.57
CA LEU A 30 -37.08 7.97 6.55
C LEU A 30 -35.97 8.68 5.76
N SER A 31 -36.15 9.97 5.42
CA SER A 31 -35.13 10.76 4.75
C SER A 31 -33.90 10.98 5.64
N PHE A 32 -34.09 11.23 6.94
CA PHE A 32 -32.98 11.37 7.90
C PHE A 32 -32.13 10.10 7.99
N VAL A 33 -32.77 8.93 8.02
CA VAL A 33 -32.06 7.64 8.00
C VAL A 33 -31.29 7.46 6.69
N ALA A 34 -31.90 7.77 5.55
CA ALA A 34 -31.25 7.69 4.24
C ALA A 34 -30.02 8.63 4.15
N LEU A 35 -30.13 9.85 4.66
CA LEU A 35 -29.03 10.81 4.78
C LEU A 35 -27.89 10.27 5.64
N GLY A 36 -28.20 9.62 6.77
CA GLY A 36 -27.21 8.96 7.61
C GLY A 36 -26.41 7.88 6.88
N PHE A 37 -27.09 7.06 6.07
CA PHE A 37 -26.40 6.05 5.24
C PHE A 37 -25.52 6.68 4.16
N ILE A 38 -25.99 7.72 3.46
CA ILE A 38 -25.20 8.43 2.44
C ILE A 38 -23.94 9.04 3.08
N ALA A 39 -24.07 9.66 4.25
CA ALA A 39 -22.94 10.24 4.98
C ALA A 39 -21.91 9.17 5.38
N ALA A 40 -22.37 8.01 5.87
CA ALA A 40 -21.49 6.89 6.21
C ALA A 40 -20.74 6.35 4.98
N LEU A 41 -21.41 6.22 3.82
CA LEU A 41 -20.77 5.78 2.58
C LEU A 41 -19.71 6.78 2.10
N LEU A 42 -20.01 8.08 2.12
CA LEU A 42 -19.04 9.12 1.76
C LEU A 42 -17.82 9.13 2.69
N TYR A 43 -18.03 8.88 3.99
CA TYR A 43 -16.94 8.75 4.95
C TYR A 43 -16.00 7.57 4.60
N PHE A 44 -16.56 6.40 4.29
CA PHE A 44 -15.77 5.24 3.89
C PHE A 44 -15.02 5.46 2.56
N LEU A 45 -15.65 6.12 1.58
CA LEU A 45 -15.01 6.42 0.29
C LEU A 45 -13.81 7.35 0.45
N ASN A 46 -13.93 8.40 1.28
CA ASN A 46 -12.83 9.30 1.56
C ASN A 46 -11.67 8.63 2.30
N SER A 47 -11.95 7.67 3.18
CA SER A 47 -10.89 6.88 3.83
C SER A 47 -10.20 5.89 2.87
N SER A 48 -10.89 5.44 1.81
CA SER A 48 -10.37 4.44 0.87
C SER A 48 -9.38 5.03 -0.15
N THR A 49 -9.53 6.31 -0.52
CA THR A 49 -8.67 6.97 -1.51
C THR A 49 -7.25 7.23 -0.98
N GLU A 50 -7.12 7.52 0.32
CA GLU A 50 -5.83 7.72 0.97
C GLU A 50 -4.99 6.44 0.98
N ILE A 51 -5.62 5.30 1.26
CA ILE A 51 -4.99 3.97 1.26
C ILE A 51 -4.46 3.62 -0.14
N SER A 52 -5.25 3.88 -1.18
CA SER A 52 -4.82 3.62 -2.56
C SER A 52 -3.62 4.47 -2.97
N GLY A 53 -3.55 5.74 -2.53
CA GLY A 53 -2.44 6.63 -2.83
C GLY A 53 -1.14 6.23 -2.11
N ILE A 54 -1.22 5.73 -0.87
CA ILE A 54 -0.06 5.19 -0.14
C ILE A 54 0.46 3.92 -0.82
N GLN A 55 -0.43 3.01 -1.22
CA GLN A 55 -0.04 1.76 -1.86
C GLN A 55 0.70 1.99 -3.19
N THR A 56 0.20 2.90 -4.04
CA THR A 56 0.87 3.23 -5.31
C THR A 56 2.29 3.75 -5.08
N ARG A 57 2.46 4.66 -4.11
CA ARG A 57 3.77 5.24 -3.80
C ARG A 57 4.77 4.19 -3.29
N TYR A 58 4.32 3.31 -2.41
CA TYR A 58 5.11 2.16 -1.95
C TYR A 58 5.51 1.22 -3.09
N GLN A 59 4.59 0.93 -4.02
CA GLN A 59 4.91 0.09 -5.18
C GLN A 59 5.94 0.77 -6.08
N THR A 60 5.84 2.07 -6.33
CA THR A 60 6.83 2.78 -7.18
C THR A 60 8.23 2.82 -6.56
N SER A 61 8.34 3.01 -5.24
CA SER A 61 9.64 2.97 -4.56
C SER A 61 10.23 1.57 -4.53
N LEU A 62 9.38 0.55 -4.40
CA LEU A 62 9.78 -0.85 -4.48
C LEU A 62 10.25 -1.25 -5.88
N GLU A 63 9.55 -0.86 -6.93
CA GLU A 63 9.99 -1.12 -8.32
C GLU A 63 11.32 -0.42 -8.64
N ALA A 64 11.54 0.79 -8.12
CA ALA A 64 12.83 1.46 -8.24
C ALA A 64 13.96 0.67 -7.54
N ALA A 65 13.71 0.16 -6.32
CA ALA A 65 14.67 -0.67 -5.60
C ALA A 65 14.93 -2.02 -6.31
N LYS A 66 13.90 -2.64 -6.90
CA LYS A 66 14.05 -3.87 -7.70
C LYS A 66 14.92 -3.63 -8.92
N GLY A 67 14.66 -2.56 -9.67
CA GLY A 67 15.50 -2.20 -10.83
C GLY A 67 16.97 -1.96 -10.44
N GLY A 68 17.21 -1.32 -9.29
CA GLY A 68 18.56 -1.19 -8.73
C GLY A 68 19.19 -2.53 -8.34
N SER A 69 18.40 -3.44 -7.78
CA SER A 69 18.85 -4.79 -7.39
C SER A 69 19.19 -5.65 -8.60
N ASP A 70 18.37 -5.62 -9.65
CA ASP A 70 18.62 -6.33 -10.90
C ASP A 70 19.91 -5.83 -11.57
N PHE A 71 20.15 -4.51 -11.53
CA PHE A 71 21.39 -3.93 -12.02
C PHE A 71 22.61 -4.42 -11.22
N VAL A 72 22.56 -4.37 -9.88
CA VAL A 72 23.65 -4.87 -9.04
C VAL A 72 23.88 -6.36 -9.27
N MET A 73 22.82 -7.17 -9.33
CA MET A 73 22.93 -8.60 -9.58
C MET A 73 23.63 -8.89 -10.92
N ASN A 74 23.31 -8.13 -11.96
CA ASN A 74 24.00 -8.25 -13.24
C ASN A 74 25.49 -7.88 -13.12
N GLN A 75 25.84 -6.83 -12.37
CA GLN A 75 27.24 -6.46 -12.12
C GLN A 75 28.00 -7.55 -11.36
N LEU A 76 27.38 -8.15 -10.33
CA LEU A 76 27.94 -9.27 -9.57
C LEU A 76 28.23 -10.49 -10.46
N VAL A 77 27.30 -10.85 -11.35
CA VAL A 77 27.49 -11.97 -12.30
C VAL A 77 28.60 -11.69 -13.31
N THR A 78 28.69 -10.45 -13.79
CA THR A 78 29.72 -10.07 -14.78
C THR A 78 31.11 -9.84 -14.18
N GLY A 79 31.23 -9.77 -12.85
CA GLY A 79 32.49 -9.47 -12.16
C GLY A 79 32.97 -8.02 -12.36
N LEU A 80 32.08 -7.12 -12.77
CA LEU A 80 32.40 -5.70 -13.02
C LEU A 80 31.93 -4.78 -11.89
N ALA A 81 31.36 -5.34 -10.83
CA ALA A 81 30.93 -4.58 -9.67
C ALA A 81 32.14 -4.03 -8.90
N THR A 82 32.11 -2.73 -8.64
CA THR A 82 33.11 -2.03 -7.80
C THR A 82 32.42 -1.37 -6.62
N CYS A 83 33.17 -1.06 -5.57
CA CYS A 83 32.68 -0.38 -4.39
C CYS A 83 33.49 0.88 -4.09
N GLU A 84 32.92 1.74 -3.24
CA GLU A 84 33.54 2.99 -2.78
C GLU A 84 34.04 3.85 -3.95
N GLY A 85 33.19 4.00 -4.97
CA GLY A 85 33.47 4.81 -6.16
C GLY A 85 34.57 4.25 -7.07
N GLY A 86 34.73 2.93 -7.11
CA GLY A 86 35.74 2.26 -7.95
C GLY A 86 37.11 2.10 -7.30
N THR A 87 37.20 2.25 -5.97
CA THR A 87 38.47 2.08 -5.24
C THR A 87 38.73 0.64 -4.80
N LYS A 88 37.66 -0.16 -4.70
CA LYS A 88 37.71 -1.60 -4.40
C LYS A 88 36.94 -2.36 -5.48
N ASP A 89 37.53 -3.45 -5.95
CA ASP A 89 36.87 -4.40 -6.85
C ASP A 89 36.32 -5.59 -6.04
N LEU A 90 35.30 -6.28 -6.54
CA LEU A 90 34.91 -7.57 -5.97
C LEU A 90 36.06 -8.59 -6.12
N PRO A 91 36.41 -9.36 -5.07
CA PRO A 91 35.68 -9.60 -3.81
C PRO A 91 36.09 -8.70 -2.62
N ASP A 92 36.95 -7.71 -2.81
CA ASP A 92 37.56 -6.91 -1.73
C ASP A 92 36.60 -5.92 -1.03
N CYS A 93 35.33 -5.89 -1.43
CA CYS A 93 34.32 -5.07 -0.77
C CYS A 93 33.95 -5.62 0.60
N ASP A 94 34.06 -4.78 1.62
CA ASP A 94 33.76 -5.11 3.00
C ASP A 94 32.27 -4.85 3.33
N SER A 95 31.82 -5.43 4.44
CA SER A 95 30.50 -5.09 5.00
C SER A 95 30.41 -3.59 5.30
N GLY A 96 29.43 -2.92 4.71
CA GLY A 96 29.20 -1.48 4.83
C GLY A 96 29.63 -0.66 3.63
N ASP A 97 30.43 -1.22 2.72
CA ASP A 97 30.89 -0.52 1.53
C ASP A 97 29.73 -0.25 0.56
N SER A 98 29.72 0.94 -0.06
CA SER A 98 28.74 1.30 -1.08
C SER A 98 29.14 0.71 -2.43
N ILE A 99 28.27 -0.13 -3.01
CA ILE A 99 28.44 -0.64 -4.37
C ILE A 99 28.14 0.47 -5.37
N ASP A 100 28.99 0.62 -6.38
CA ASP A 100 28.82 1.62 -7.42
C ASP A 100 27.67 1.24 -8.36
N LEU A 101 26.73 2.17 -8.50
CA LEU A 101 25.57 2.05 -9.40
C LEU A 101 25.79 2.82 -10.71
N GLY A 102 26.90 3.54 -10.85
CA GLY A 102 27.19 4.40 -11.99
C GLY A 102 26.06 5.40 -12.26
N SER A 103 25.53 5.38 -13.49
CA SER A 103 24.41 6.25 -13.88
C SER A 103 23.07 5.90 -13.23
N TYR A 104 22.95 4.77 -12.53
CA TYR A 104 21.72 4.32 -11.88
C TYR A 104 21.57 4.80 -10.42
N THR A 105 22.46 5.67 -9.95
CA THR A 105 22.35 6.31 -8.61
C THR A 105 21.07 7.14 -8.45
N SER A 106 20.43 7.55 -9.55
CA SER A 106 19.13 8.22 -9.54
C SER A 106 18.23 7.70 -10.65
N VAL A 107 17.02 7.24 -10.29
CA VAL A 107 15.99 6.78 -11.23
C VAL A 107 14.72 7.59 -10.98
N GLY A 108 14.45 8.55 -11.87
CA GLY A 108 13.32 9.45 -11.75
C GLY A 108 13.42 10.35 -10.51
N GLN A 109 12.57 10.08 -9.52
CA GLN A 109 12.54 10.81 -8.23
C GLN A 109 13.17 10.01 -7.09
N TYR A 110 13.86 8.91 -7.39
CA TYR A 110 14.45 8.02 -6.38
C TYR A 110 15.96 8.04 -6.48
N ASN A 111 16.63 8.28 -5.35
CA ASN A 111 18.05 8.01 -5.19
C ASN A 111 18.22 6.56 -4.78
N LEU A 112 19.02 5.84 -5.56
CA LEU A 112 19.37 4.46 -5.28
C LEU A 112 20.73 4.41 -4.58
N SER A 113 20.84 3.56 -3.57
CA SER A 113 22.13 3.19 -2.99
C SER A 113 22.19 1.69 -2.77
N ALA A 114 23.34 1.10 -3.07
CA ALA A 114 23.59 -0.32 -2.82
C ALA A 114 24.72 -0.44 -1.81
N THR A 115 24.58 -1.34 -0.84
CA THR A 115 25.53 -1.54 0.24
C THR A 115 25.80 -3.02 0.41
N MET A 116 27.08 -3.39 0.46
CA MET A 116 27.50 -4.74 0.77
C MET A 116 27.20 -5.03 2.25
N LEU A 117 26.48 -6.11 2.54
CA LEU A 117 26.20 -6.54 3.92
C LEU A 117 27.22 -7.57 4.40
N SER A 118 27.59 -8.50 3.53
CA SER A 118 28.55 -9.56 3.81
C SER A 118 28.94 -10.24 2.50
N SER A 119 30.19 -10.65 2.40
CA SER A 119 30.66 -11.63 1.41
C SER A 119 31.16 -12.88 2.13
N SER A 120 31.08 -14.04 1.47
CA SER A 120 31.65 -15.28 1.98
C SER A 120 32.11 -16.15 0.82
N TYR A 121 33.35 -16.61 0.89
CA TYR A 121 33.95 -17.50 -0.09
C TYR A 121 34.13 -18.90 0.48
N ASP A 122 33.63 -19.90 -0.25
CA ASP A 122 33.80 -21.31 0.08
C ASP A 122 34.87 -21.93 -0.84
N ASN A 123 36.04 -22.23 -0.26
CA ASN A 123 37.18 -22.83 -0.94
C ASN A 123 36.91 -24.27 -1.44
N VAL A 124 35.88 -24.95 -0.93
CA VAL A 124 35.55 -26.35 -1.30
C VAL A 124 34.67 -26.37 -2.54
N THR A 125 33.71 -25.46 -2.62
CA THR A 125 32.79 -25.35 -3.75
C THR A 125 33.23 -24.30 -4.78
N GLU A 126 34.32 -23.58 -4.50
CA GLU A 126 34.80 -22.42 -5.27
C GLU A 126 33.68 -21.39 -5.52
N THR A 127 32.78 -21.23 -4.54
CA THR A 127 31.63 -20.34 -4.69
C THR A 127 31.67 -19.16 -3.74
N GLU A 128 31.21 -18.03 -4.28
CA GLU A 128 31.14 -16.79 -3.55
C GLU A 128 29.70 -16.37 -3.34
N ILE A 129 29.40 -15.96 -2.11
CA ILE A 129 28.06 -15.56 -1.68
C ILE A 129 28.14 -14.10 -1.25
N TYR A 130 27.32 -13.26 -1.90
CA TYR A 130 27.21 -11.84 -1.60
C TYR A 130 25.84 -11.54 -1.03
N ALA A 131 25.80 -10.87 0.12
CA ALA A 131 24.60 -10.28 0.68
C ALA A 131 24.62 -8.78 0.42
N VAL A 132 23.60 -8.26 -0.25
CA VAL A 132 23.53 -6.86 -0.68
C VAL A 132 22.21 -6.24 -0.22
N ARG A 133 22.29 -5.00 0.24
CA ARG A 133 21.13 -4.13 0.50
C ARG A 133 21.04 -3.06 -0.57
N VAL A 134 19.90 -2.94 -1.22
CA VAL A 134 19.58 -1.83 -2.13
C VAL A 134 18.49 -0.98 -1.50
N ASN A 135 18.74 0.32 -1.38
CA ASN A 135 17.79 1.30 -0.90
C ASN A 135 17.34 2.19 -2.06
N ALA A 136 16.05 2.43 -2.16
CA ALA A 136 15.48 3.49 -2.98
C ALA A 136 14.85 4.53 -2.05
N LYS A 137 15.37 5.77 -2.08
CA LYS A 137 14.85 6.89 -1.29
C LYS A 137 14.31 7.95 -2.23
N ASN A 138 13.07 8.35 -2.05
CA ASN A 138 12.50 9.46 -2.81
C ASN A 138 13.22 10.78 -2.45
N THR A 139 13.45 11.65 -3.44
CA THR A 139 14.14 12.93 -3.25
C THR A 139 13.23 14.03 -2.71
N THR A 140 11.91 13.87 -2.86
CA THR A 140 10.91 14.89 -2.55
C THR A 140 10.15 14.58 -1.27
N ASN A 141 10.04 13.31 -0.89
CA ASN A 141 9.37 12.87 0.33
C ASN A 141 10.23 11.86 1.12
N ASP A 142 9.83 11.53 2.35
CA ASP A 142 10.55 10.57 3.19
C ASP A 142 10.25 9.09 2.86
N GLU A 143 9.69 8.79 1.68
CA GLU A 143 9.43 7.41 1.27
C GLU A 143 10.74 6.72 0.95
N LYS A 144 10.90 5.54 1.56
CA LYS A 144 12.03 4.65 1.32
C LYS A 144 11.55 3.23 1.12
N SER A 145 12.22 2.52 0.23
CA SER A 145 12.12 1.08 0.08
C SER A 145 13.52 0.48 0.20
N THR A 146 13.59 -0.68 0.82
CA THR A 146 14.84 -1.42 1.02
C THR A 146 14.62 -2.85 0.59
N ILE A 147 15.49 -3.35 -0.29
CA ILE A 147 15.55 -4.75 -0.70
C ILE A 147 16.87 -5.30 -0.21
N GLU A 148 16.82 -6.43 0.47
CA GLU A 148 18.00 -7.20 0.87
C GLU A 148 17.93 -8.54 0.15
N PHE A 149 19.01 -8.91 -0.51
CA PHE A 149 19.10 -10.19 -1.21
C PHE A 149 20.47 -10.82 -1.01
N VAL A 150 20.50 -12.14 -1.20
CA VAL A 150 21.72 -12.93 -1.17
C VAL A 150 21.87 -13.57 -2.54
N TYR A 151 23.06 -13.42 -3.14
CA TYR A 151 23.36 -13.92 -4.47
C TYR A 151 24.60 -14.80 -4.44
N ARG A 152 24.54 -15.94 -5.13
CA ARG A 152 25.64 -16.90 -5.26
C ARG A 152 26.24 -16.77 -6.66
N VAL A 153 27.55 -16.56 -6.74
CA VAL A 153 28.35 -16.54 -7.97
C VAL A 153 29.19 -17.82 -8.03
N TYR A 154 29.32 -18.37 -9.23
CA TYR A 154 30.07 -19.60 -9.55
C TYR A 154 31.20 -19.27 -10.53
#